data_AF-A0A842KWG6-F1
#
_entry.id   AF-A0A842KWG6-F1
#
_cell.length_a   1.000
_cell.length_b   1.000
_cell.length_c   1.000
_cell.angle_alpha   90.00
_cell.angle_beta   90.00
_cell.angle_gamma   90.00
#
_symmetry.space_group_name_H-M   'P 1'
#
loop_
_entity.id
_entity.type
_entity.pdbx_description
1 polymer ?
#
loop_
_entity_poly.entity_id
_entity_poly.type
_entity_poly.pdbx_seq_one_letter_code
_entity_poly.pdbx_strand_id
1 'polypeptide(L)'
;MAKTKSYFKKLGEKEDKELKSNFDGSQREWLKLIKTITAMANTKGGIVVLEKVNINLSQLDSSQLDDKVNSYVEPRIHNIVSEKYGKKGIKIIVPNSRVKPHIFKRDGIYLEGDKQKFSFYKGQIWVRHSSKNETITWDDFQRFVKENLNSFLERINIIAAQYPLKELEVSKEGAPFPVKPVEDKKKGIPAVIMKEKIDPNVDYPYQAKDLAKILNKNQAFIVQLLKVLGLKEDPVFSFEVKNSSGKVIMSKYNDKCLERLRKFLAEKPLFNPWHDEI
;
A
#
# COMPACT_ATOMS: atom_id res chain seq x y z
N MET A 1 -54.66 24.45 21.59
CA MET A 1 -53.37 24.11 20.95
C MET A 1 -52.51 23.31 21.92
N ALA A 2 -52.10 22.09 21.57
CA ALA A 2 -51.29 21.25 22.44
C ALA A 2 -49.79 21.58 22.31
N LYS A 3 -49.06 21.65 23.43
CA LYS A 3 -47.60 21.83 23.43
C LYS A 3 -46.92 20.46 23.26
N THR A 4 -46.60 20.09 22.02
CA THR A 4 -45.84 18.87 21.73
C THR A 4 -44.42 18.96 22.31
N LYS A 5 -44.22 18.42 23.52
CA LYS A 5 -42.87 18.26 24.09
C LYS A 5 -42.08 17.31 23.18
N SER A 6 -41.07 17.84 22.48
CA SER A 6 -40.16 17.00 21.70
C SER A 6 -39.29 16.16 22.64
N TYR A 7 -39.63 14.88 22.76
CA TYR A 7 -38.83 13.89 23.47
C TYR A 7 -37.59 13.54 22.65
N PHE A 8 -36.56 14.39 22.72
CA PHE A 8 -35.21 14.04 22.27
C PHE A 8 -34.64 12.94 23.19
N LYS A 9 -35.00 11.69 22.84
CA LYS A 9 -34.57 10.45 23.50
C LYS A 9 -33.03 10.38 23.47
N LYS A 10 -32.39 10.21 24.63
CA LYS A 10 -30.91 10.08 24.76
C LYS A 10 -30.40 8.79 24.11
N LEU A 11 -30.28 8.80 22.79
CA LEU A 11 -29.69 7.75 21.95
C LEU A 11 -28.80 8.45 20.91
N GLY A 12 -27.49 8.42 21.11
CA GLY A 12 -26.59 9.27 20.31
C GLY A 12 -25.10 8.98 20.36
N GLU A 13 -24.63 7.97 21.10
CA GLU A 13 -23.28 7.45 20.99
C GLU A 13 -23.24 6.28 20.00
N LYS A 14 -22.20 6.25 19.17
CA LYS A 14 -21.95 5.26 18.12
C LYS A 14 -20.45 5.16 17.83
N GLU A 15 -20.07 4.24 16.94
CA GLU A 15 -18.73 4.15 16.38
C GLU A 15 -18.28 5.47 15.73
N ASP A 16 -19.19 6.13 15.00
CA ASP A 16 -18.99 7.41 14.34
C ASP A 16 -19.34 8.64 15.21
N LYS A 17 -19.77 8.47 16.47
CA LYS A 17 -20.27 9.58 17.28
C LYS A 17 -20.01 9.45 18.79
N GLU A 18 -19.43 10.49 19.37
CA GLU A 18 -19.25 10.70 20.82
C GLU A 18 -20.06 11.92 21.28
N LEU A 19 -20.67 11.86 22.47
CA LEU A 19 -21.36 12.98 23.11
C LEU A 19 -20.80 13.22 24.51
N LYS A 20 -20.20 14.39 24.76
CA LYS A 20 -19.77 14.82 26.10
C LYS A 20 -20.56 16.04 26.56
N SER A 21 -21.38 15.88 27.60
CA SER A 21 -22.23 16.97 28.09
C SER A 21 -21.49 18.12 28.77
N ASN A 22 -20.23 17.94 29.18
CA ASN A 22 -19.41 19.00 29.75
C ASN A 22 -17.91 18.74 29.51
N PHE A 23 -17.17 19.76 29.06
CA PHE A 23 -15.71 19.75 28.91
C PHE A 23 -15.11 20.90 29.73
N ASP A 24 -14.23 20.57 30.66
CA ASP A 24 -13.61 21.51 31.61
C ASP A 24 -12.19 21.96 31.20
N GLY A 25 -11.60 21.35 30.17
CA GLY A 25 -10.22 21.60 29.76
C GLY A 25 -9.17 21.08 30.74
N SER A 26 -9.55 20.23 31.70
CA SER A 26 -8.59 19.53 32.56
C SER A 26 -7.67 18.63 31.71
N GLN A 27 -6.45 18.38 32.20
CA GLN A 27 -5.50 17.47 31.54
C GLN A 27 -6.13 16.08 31.32
N ARG A 28 -6.97 15.63 32.27
CA ARG A 28 -7.75 14.39 32.16
C ARG A 28 -8.72 14.41 30.98
N GLU A 29 -9.55 15.44 30.84
CA GLU A 29 -10.52 15.50 29.74
C GLU A 29 -9.85 15.72 28.39
N TRP A 30 -8.76 16.49 28.33
CA TRP A 30 -7.90 16.59 27.15
C TRP A 30 -7.37 15.22 26.72
N LEU A 31 -6.80 14.44 27.64
CA LEU A 31 -6.25 13.11 27.33
C LEU A 31 -7.32 12.07 27.01
N LYS A 32 -8.55 12.23 27.51
CA LYS A 32 -9.71 11.45 27.02
C LYS A 32 -10.11 11.86 25.61
N LEU A 33 -10.17 13.17 25.32
CA LEU A 33 -10.55 13.71 24.01
C LEU A 33 -9.56 13.30 22.92
N ILE A 34 -8.25 13.47 23.18
CA ILE A 34 -7.18 13.01 22.29
C ILE A 34 -7.33 11.51 22.02
N LYS A 35 -7.59 10.69 23.06
CA LYS A 35 -7.83 9.25 22.88
C LYS A 35 -9.05 8.94 22.01
N THR A 36 -10.18 9.65 22.18
CA THR A 36 -11.35 9.48 21.30
C THR A 36 -11.05 9.88 19.86
N ILE A 37 -10.34 10.99 19.63
CA ILE A 37 -9.96 11.45 18.28
C ILE A 37 -9.03 10.42 17.61
N THR A 38 -8.00 9.93 18.29
CA THR A 38 -7.12 8.87 17.74
C THR A 38 -7.89 7.58 17.45
N ALA A 39 -8.78 7.17 18.36
CA ALA A 39 -9.60 5.96 18.19
C ALA A 39 -10.56 6.03 16.99
N MET A 40 -11.19 7.19 16.76
CA MET A 40 -12.02 7.46 15.57
C MET A 40 -11.18 7.54 14.28
N ALA A 41 -10.04 8.24 14.31
CA ALA A 41 -9.16 8.38 13.16
C ALA A 41 -8.59 7.02 12.69
N ASN A 42 -8.41 6.09 13.63
CA ASN A 42 -8.01 4.71 13.37
C ASN A 42 -9.14 3.79 12.87
N THR A 43 -10.41 4.20 12.86
CA THR A 43 -11.50 3.35 12.33
C THR A 43 -12.14 3.96 11.09
N LYS A 44 -13.18 4.78 11.27
CA LYS A 44 -14.04 5.34 10.21
C LYS A 44 -14.11 6.87 10.25
N GLY A 45 -13.31 7.52 11.10
CA GLY A 45 -13.56 8.89 11.52
C GLY A 45 -14.79 9.00 12.42
N GLY A 46 -15.35 10.19 12.54
CA GLY A 46 -16.56 10.42 13.31
C GLY A 46 -16.74 11.87 13.75
N ILE A 47 -17.63 12.07 14.72
CA ILE A 47 -17.93 13.38 15.29
C ILE A 47 -17.92 13.29 16.82
N VAL A 48 -17.12 14.13 17.46
CA VAL A 48 -17.15 14.35 18.92
C VAL A 48 -17.91 15.65 19.20
N VAL A 49 -19.05 15.56 19.88
CA VAL A 49 -19.83 16.73 20.30
C VAL A 49 -19.57 17.02 21.77
N LEU A 50 -18.98 18.19 22.04
CA LEU A 50 -18.85 18.77 23.38
C LEU A 50 -20.03 19.73 23.58
N GLU A 51 -21.08 19.34 24.32
CA GLU A 51 -22.31 20.13 24.42
C GLU A 51 -22.13 21.45 25.19
N LYS A 52 -21.20 21.46 26.15
CA LYS A 52 -20.83 22.61 26.96
C LYS A 52 -19.33 22.63 27.22
N VAL A 53 -18.67 23.71 26.83
CA VAL A 53 -17.24 23.97 27.07
C VAL A 53 -17.11 25.05 28.15
N ASN A 54 -16.19 24.89 29.10
CA ASN A 54 -15.92 25.84 30.19
C ASN A 54 -14.54 26.52 30.09
N ILE A 55 -13.82 26.29 28.98
CA ILE A 55 -12.58 27.01 28.61
C ILE A 55 -12.85 27.97 27.45
N ASN A 56 -11.86 28.80 27.09
CA ASN A 56 -11.93 29.63 25.90
C ASN A 56 -12.05 28.74 24.65
N LEU A 57 -13.05 29.00 23.80
CA LEU A 57 -13.35 28.22 22.61
C LEU A 57 -12.20 28.22 21.58
N SER A 58 -11.30 29.21 21.59
CA SER A 58 -10.10 29.21 20.73
C SER A 58 -9.13 28.06 21.05
N GLN A 59 -9.08 27.59 22.30
CA GLN A 59 -8.25 26.42 22.65
C GLN A 59 -8.75 25.11 22.02
N LEU A 60 -9.93 25.14 21.39
CA LEU A 60 -10.56 24.05 20.66
C LEU A 60 -10.84 24.44 19.19
N ASP A 61 -10.11 25.43 18.65
CA ASP A 61 -10.08 25.64 17.20
C ASP A 61 -9.34 24.51 16.48
N SER A 62 -9.52 24.39 15.16
CA SER A 62 -8.97 23.30 14.35
C SER A 62 -7.44 23.22 14.43
N SER A 63 -6.73 24.36 14.52
CA SER A 63 -5.26 24.40 14.59
C SER A 63 -4.78 23.94 15.97
N GLN A 64 -5.40 24.47 17.03
CA GLN A 64 -5.09 24.07 18.41
C GLN A 64 -5.40 22.59 18.65
N LEU A 65 -6.51 22.08 18.11
CA LEU A 65 -6.83 20.64 18.17
C LEU A 65 -5.83 19.79 17.41
N ASP A 66 -5.51 20.15 16.17
CA ASP A 66 -4.61 19.35 15.32
C ASP A 66 -3.21 19.29 15.94
N ASP A 67 -2.64 20.41 16.40
CA ASP A 67 -1.34 20.39 17.11
C ASP A 67 -1.40 19.70 18.46
N LYS A 68 -2.47 19.88 19.26
CA LYS A 68 -2.61 19.22 20.57
C LYS A 68 -2.68 17.71 20.43
N VAL A 69 -3.47 17.19 19.49
CA VAL A 69 -3.59 15.75 19.21
C VAL A 69 -2.27 15.21 18.64
N ASN A 70 -1.72 15.88 17.62
CA ASN A 70 -0.49 15.41 16.94
C ASN A 70 0.79 15.56 17.76
N SER A 71 0.75 16.28 18.89
CA SER A 71 1.80 16.24 19.91
C SER A 71 1.92 14.86 20.60
N TYR A 72 0.86 14.03 20.56
CA TYR A 72 0.81 12.70 21.20
C TYR A 72 0.86 11.51 20.23
N VAL A 73 0.59 11.67 18.93
CA VAL A 73 0.48 10.55 17.96
C VAL A 73 1.43 10.65 16.76
N GLU A 74 1.76 9.51 16.17
CA GLU A 74 2.40 9.40 14.84
C GLU A 74 1.83 8.21 14.05
N PRO A 75 1.71 8.30 12.69
CA PRO A 75 1.88 9.50 11.86
C PRO A 75 0.85 10.60 12.19
N ARG A 76 0.95 11.79 11.55
CA ARG A 76 0.04 12.91 11.83
C ARG A 76 -1.39 12.56 11.39
N ILE A 77 -2.38 12.79 12.26
CA ILE A 77 -3.80 12.85 11.87
C ILE A 77 -3.99 14.21 11.18
N HIS A 78 -4.47 14.21 9.94
CA HIS A 78 -4.66 15.43 9.14
C HIS A 78 -6.14 15.76 8.96
N ASN A 79 -6.49 17.05 8.99
CA ASN A 79 -7.86 17.56 8.80
C ASN A 79 -8.80 17.25 9.97
N ILE A 80 -8.32 17.44 11.21
CA ILE A 80 -9.22 17.60 12.37
C ILE A 80 -9.88 18.98 12.24
N VAL A 81 -11.22 19.04 12.30
CA VAL A 81 -11.99 20.30 12.10
C VAL A 81 -12.91 20.55 13.28
N SER A 82 -12.94 21.78 13.79
CA SER A 82 -13.89 22.23 14.82
C SER A 82 -14.93 23.21 14.29
N GLU A 83 -16.19 23.01 14.69
CA GLU A 83 -17.31 23.91 14.42
C GLU A 83 -18.01 24.31 15.74
N LYS A 84 -18.63 25.49 15.79
CA LYS A 84 -19.48 25.88 16.92
C LYS A 84 -20.74 25.02 16.97
N TYR A 85 -21.07 24.48 18.14
CA TYR A 85 -22.27 23.67 18.37
C TYR A 85 -23.20 24.35 19.39
N GLY A 86 -24.30 24.91 18.88
CA GLY A 86 -25.21 25.72 19.70
C GLY A 86 -24.53 26.97 20.27
N LYS A 87 -24.93 27.40 21.48
CA LYS A 87 -24.41 28.62 22.12
C LYS A 87 -23.15 28.43 22.97
N LYS A 88 -22.82 27.19 23.38
CA LYS A 88 -21.74 26.90 24.37
C LYS A 88 -20.94 25.62 24.08
N GLY A 89 -21.20 24.94 22.97
CA GLY A 89 -20.56 23.69 22.61
C GLY A 89 -19.67 23.79 21.37
N ILE A 90 -18.92 22.73 21.10
CA ILE A 90 -18.12 22.53 19.89
C ILE A 90 -18.39 21.14 19.33
N LYS A 91 -18.49 21.04 18.00
CA LYS A 91 -18.53 19.82 17.21
C LYS A 91 -17.16 19.63 16.58
N ILE A 92 -16.46 18.55 16.92
CA ILE A 92 -15.17 18.18 16.32
C ILE A 92 -15.43 17.06 15.32
N ILE A 93 -15.04 17.29 14.07
CA ILE A 93 -15.07 16.29 13.00
C ILE A 93 -13.70 15.60 12.97
N VAL A 94 -13.71 14.28 13.02
CA VAL A 94 -12.53 13.43 12.96
C VAL A 94 -12.49 12.70 11.61
N PRO A 95 -11.39 12.77 10.86
CA PRO A 95 -11.27 12.13 9.54
C PRO A 95 -11.22 10.59 9.65
N ASN A 96 -11.69 9.89 8.61
CA ASN A 96 -11.22 8.53 8.35
C ASN A 96 -9.79 8.64 7.81
N SER A 97 -8.78 8.30 8.60
CA SER A 97 -7.39 8.55 8.21
C SER A 97 -6.93 7.60 7.09
N ARG A 98 -6.19 8.14 6.13
CA ARG A 98 -5.54 7.38 5.06
C ARG A 98 -4.17 6.82 5.43
N VAL A 99 -3.69 7.10 6.66
CA VAL A 99 -2.34 6.71 7.15
C VAL A 99 -2.41 6.00 8.52
N LYS A 100 -3.56 5.39 8.83
CA LYS A 100 -3.75 4.55 10.02
C LYS A 100 -2.93 3.24 9.92
N PRO A 101 -2.44 2.68 11.04
CA PRO A 101 -2.72 3.08 12.42
C PRO A 101 -1.87 4.26 12.93
N HIS A 102 -2.52 5.17 13.63
CA HIS A 102 -1.91 6.17 14.51
C HIS A 102 -1.57 5.54 15.86
N ILE A 103 -0.29 5.64 16.23
CA ILE A 103 0.32 5.10 17.45
C ILE A 103 0.58 6.26 18.41
N PHE A 104 0.38 6.05 19.71
CA PHE A 104 0.78 7.02 20.73
C PHE A 104 2.31 7.05 20.91
N LYS A 105 2.94 8.21 20.69
CA LYS A 105 4.40 8.41 20.83
C LYS A 105 4.84 8.95 22.20
N ARG A 106 3.87 9.32 23.05
CA ARG A 106 4.04 9.84 24.42
C ARG A 106 2.95 9.27 25.33
N ASP A 107 3.24 9.13 26.61
CA ASP A 107 2.28 8.68 27.62
C ASP A 107 1.24 9.75 27.96
N GLY A 108 -0.01 9.32 28.17
CA GLY A 108 -1.12 10.17 28.54
C GLY A 108 -1.29 10.29 30.05
N ILE A 109 -0.30 10.83 30.75
CA ILE A 109 -0.29 10.94 32.22
C ILE A 109 -1.12 12.15 32.69
N TYR A 110 -1.88 11.99 33.77
CA TYR A 110 -2.52 13.07 34.55
C TYR A 110 -2.51 12.75 36.05
N LEU A 111 -2.72 13.76 36.90
CA LEU A 111 -2.90 13.58 38.36
C LEU A 111 -4.38 13.45 38.71
N GLU A 112 -4.71 12.56 39.65
CA GLU A 112 -6.03 12.49 40.30
C GLU A 112 -5.82 12.35 41.82
N GLY A 113 -5.80 13.50 42.52
CA GLY A 113 -5.10 13.63 43.79
C GLY A 113 -3.59 13.50 43.59
N ASP A 114 -2.88 13.03 44.61
CA ASP A 114 -1.42 12.83 44.57
C ASP A 114 -0.97 11.65 43.70
N LYS A 115 -1.92 10.92 43.10
CA LYS A 115 -1.66 9.71 42.31
C LYS A 115 -1.65 10.03 40.81
N GLN A 116 -0.52 9.73 40.16
CA GLN A 116 -0.44 9.70 38.70
C GLN A 116 -1.31 8.58 38.13
N LYS A 117 -2.00 8.87 37.02
CA LYS A 117 -2.82 7.92 36.26
C LYS A 117 -2.60 8.11 34.77
N PHE A 118 -2.72 7.02 34.04
CA PHE A 118 -2.54 6.97 32.59
C PHE A 118 -3.91 6.92 31.88
N SER A 119 -4.10 7.74 30.85
CA SER A 119 -5.20 7.62 29.88
C SER A 119 -4.85 6.61 28.79
N PHE A 120 -3.59 6.56 28.40
CA PHE A 120 -2.96 5.68 27.42
C PHE A 120 -1.44 5.68 27.63
N TYR A 121 -0.75 4.69 27.07
CA TYR A 121 0.71 4.57 27.11
C TYR A 121 1.32 4.75 25.72
N LYS A 122 2.62 5.08 25.66
CA LYS A 122 3.41 5.04 24.43
C LYS A 122 3.38 3.64 23.80
N GLY A 123 3.39 3.58 22.46
CA GLY A 123 3.29 2.36 21.67
C GLY A 123 1.87 1.81 21.50
N GLN A 124 0.88 2.32 22.23
CA GLN A 124 -0.49 1.85 22.07
C GLN A 124 -1.15 2.39 20.78
N ILE A 125 -1.89 1.52 20.11
CA ILE A 125 -2.89 1.87 19.10
C ILE A 125 -4.26 1.70 19.76
N TRP A 126 -5.09 2.73 19.67
CA TRP A 126 -6.49 2.69 20.11
C TRP A 126 -7.42 2.75 18.89
N VAL A 127 -8.53 2.03 18.98
CA VAL A 127 -9.59 1.92 17.97
C VAL A 127 -10.94 2.20 18.63
N ARG A 128 -11.98 2.46 17.85
CA ARG A 128 -13.34 2.68 18.36
C ARG A 128 -14.30 1.56 17.96
N HIS A 129 -14.86 0.87 18.94
CA HIS A 129 -15.83 -0.21 18.78
C HIS A 129 -17.16 0.17 19.43
N SER A 130 -18.21 0.30 18.63
CA SER A 130 -19.49 0.89 19.10
C SER A 130 -19.22 2.22 19.82
N SER A 131 -19.76 2.47 21.01
CA SER A 131 -19.48 3.71 21.77
C SER A 131 -18.13 3.73 22.50
N LYS A 132 -17.35 2.65 22.49
CA LYS A 132 -16.13 2.51 23.30
C LYS A 132 -14.86 2.77 22.50
N ASN A 133 -13.88 3.42 23.14
CA ASN A 133 -12.49 3.41 22.69
C ASN A 133 -11.77 2.24 23.37
N GLU A 134 -11.14 1.37 22.60
CA GLU A 134 -10.47 0.14 23.06
C GLU A 134 -9.06 0.04 22.45
N THR A 135 -8.18 -0.80 22.99
CA THR A 135 -6.89 -1.09 22.35
C THR A 135 -7.08 -1.99 21.13
N ILE A 136 -6.22 -1.84 20.12
CA ILE A 136 -6.23 -2.64 18.88
C ILE A 136 -6.35 -4.15 19.15
N THR A 137 -7.23 -4.83 18.42
CA THR A 137 -7.33 -6.30 18.38
C THR A 137 -6.58 -6.91 17.20
N TRP A 138 -6.49 -8.25 17.12
CA TRP A 138 -5.93 -8.92 15.95
C TRP A 138 -6.70 -8.64 14.67
N ASP A 139 -8.04 -8.60 14.73
CA ASP A 139 -8.88 -8.32 13.56
C ASP A 139 -8.74 -6.87 13.07
N ASP A 140 -8.49 -5.92 13.98
CA ASP A 140 -8.14 -4.54 13.62
C ASP A 140 -6.79 -4.46 12.91
N PHE A 141 -5.78 -5.18 13.43
CA PHE A 141 -4.46 -5.24 12.81
C PHE A 141 -4.53 -5.85 11.40
N GLN A 142 -5.24 -6.97 11.25
CA GLN A 142 -5.51 -7.59 9.95
C GLN A 142 -6.24 -6.64 8.99
N ARG A 143 -7.22 -5.87 9.50
CA ARG A 143 -7.90 -4.82 8.72
C ARG A 143 -6.93 -3.73 8.26
N PHE A 144 -6.06 -3.21 9.12
CA PHE A 144 -5.07 -2.18 8.73
C PHE A 144 -4.02 -2.67 7.74
N VAL A 145 -3.52 -3.90 7.92
CA VAL A 145 -2.60 -4.53 6.96
C VAL A 145 -3.28 -4.69 5.61
N LYS A 146 -4.53 -5.16 5.57
CA LYS A 146 -5.31 -5.31 4.33
C LYS A 146 -5.65 -3.98 3.66
N GLU A 147 -6.09 -2.97 4.40
CA GLU A 147 -6.41 -1.63 3.87
C GLU A 147 -5.16 -0.98 3.24
N ASN A 148 -4.00 -1.06 3.91
CA ASN A 148 -2.75 -0.49 3.40
C ASN A 148 -2.17 -1.29 2.22
N LEU A 149 -2.23 -2.64 2.25
CA LEU A 149 -1.83 -3.48 1.11
C LEU A 149 -2.70 -3.22 -0.12
N ASN A 150 -4.01 -3.09 0.05
CA ASN A 150 -4.91 -2.75 -1.05
C ASN A 150 -4.55 -1.39 -1.68
N SER A 151 -4.38 -0.34 -0.86
CA SER A 151 -4.01 0.99 -1.39
C SER A 151 -2.61 1.03 -2.04
N PHE A 152 -1.70 0.15 -1.62
CA PHE A 152 -0.40 -0.03 -2.28
C PHE A 152 -0.52 -0.72 -3.64
N LEU A 153 -1.29 -1.81 -3.72
CA LEU A 153 -1.55 -2.55 -4.97
C LEU A 153 -2.35 -1.71 -5.98
N GLU A 154 -3.31 -0.90 -5.52
CA GLU A 154 -4.01 0.09 -6.36
C GLU A 154 -3.06 1.07 -7.03
N ARG A 155 -2.05 1.58 -6.30
CA ARG A 155 -1.02 2.48 -6.86
C ARG A 155 -0.13 1.78 -7.87
N ILE A 156 0.29 0.53 -7.59
CA ILE A 156 1.05 -0.29 -8.55
C ILE A 156 0.25 -0.49 -9.83
N ASN A 157 -1.05 -0.81 -9.73
CA ASN A 157 -1.92 -0.99 -10.88
C ASN A 157 -2.09 0.31 -11.70
N ILE A 158 -2.20 1.48 -11.05
CA ILE A 158 -2.25 2.77 -11.75
C ILE A 158 -0.95 3.02 -12.51
N ILE A 159 0.22 2.80 -11.89
CA ILE A 159 1.53 2.98 -12.54
C ILE A 159 1.68 2.00 -13.71
N ALA A 160 1.37 0.72 -13.52
CA ALA A 160 1.46 -0.32 -14.56
C ALA A 160 0.42 -0.17 -15.69
N ALA A 161 -0.62 0.65 -15.50
CA ALA A 161 -1.58 1.03 -16.54
C ALA A 161 -1.22 2.34 -17.25
N GLN A 162 -0.43 3.22 -16.61
CA GLN A 162 0.03 4.49 -17.19
C GLN A 162 1.32 4.32 -18.01
N TYR A 163 2.21 3.44 -17.59
CA TYR A 163 3.47 3.14 -18.29
C TYR A 163 3.38 1.78 -19.00
N PRO A 164 3.66 1.70 -20.31
CA PRO A 164 3.86 0.42 -20.98
C PRO A 164 4.93 -0.40 -20.25
N LEU A 165 4.67 -1.68 -19.99
CA LEU A 165 5.62 -2.59 -19.32
C LEU A 165 6.98 -2.74 -20.03
N LYS A 166 7.13 -2.18 -21.23
CA LYS A 166 8.39 -2.08 -22.00
C LYS A 166 9.30 -0.94 -21.58
N GLU A 167 8.79 0.06 -20.84
CA GLU A 167 9.52 1.29 -20.47
C GLU A 167 10.01 1.28 -19.00
N LEU A 168 9.61 0.27 -18.22
CA LEU A 168 10.01 0.12 -16.82
C LEU A 168 11.32 -0.66 -16.70
N GLU A 169 12.45 0.05 -16.64
CA GLU A 169 13.76 -0.57 -16.38
C GLU A 169 13.82 -1.24 -15.00
N VAL A 170 14.41 -2.44 -14.96
CA VAL A 170 14.63 -3.17 -13.70
C VAL A 170 15.85 -2.61 -12.98
N SER A 171 15.65 -2.09 -11.76
CA SER A 171 16.77 -1.64 -10.90
C SER A 171 17.84 -2.72 -10.77
N LYS A 172 19.08 -2.36 -11.06
CA LYS A 172 20.27 -3.20 -10.86
C LYS A 172 20.65 -3.32 -9.38
N GLU A 173 20.10 -2.45 -8.54
CA GLU A 173 20.33 -2.41 -7.09
C GLU A 173 19.05 -2.85 -6.33
N GLY A 174 19.20 -3.83 -5.44
CA GLY A 174 18.40 -3.89 -4.21
C GLY A 174 16.89 -4.09 -4.29
N ALA A 175 16.38 -4.92 -5.22
CA ALA A 175 15.26 -5.88 -5.09
C ALA A 175 14.30 -5.80 -3.85
N PRO A 176 12.99 -6.19 -3.94
CA PRO A 176 12.12 -6.52 -5.10
C PRO A 176 10.64 -6.03 -4.86
N PHE A 177 9.47 -6.64 -5.20
CA PHE A 177 8.93 -7.76 -6.02
C PHE A 177 7.41 -7.47 -6.30
N PRO A 178 6.76 -8.02 -7.35
CA PRO A 178 5.30 -8.00 -7.51
C PRO A 178 4.57 -9.03 -6.62
N VAL A 179 3.24 -8.88 -6.46
CA VAL A 179 2.37 -9.78 -5.67
C VAL A 179 1.31 -10.43 -6.56
N LYS A 180 1.12 -11.75 -6.46
CA LYS A 180 0.02 -12.49 -7.09
C LYS A 180 -0.87 -13.15 -6.02
N PRO A 181 -2.15 -12.77 -5.89
CA PRO A 181 -3.08 -13.51 -5.04
C PRO A 181 -3.42 -14.87 -5.66
N VAL A 182 -3.63 -15.89 -4.82
CA VAL A 182 -4.03 -17.25 -5.22
C VAL A 182 -5.38 -17.58 -4.60
N GLU A 183 -6.27 -18.23 -5.36
CA GLU A 183 -7.66 -18.48 -4.96
C GLU A 183 -7.81 -19.73 -4.06
N ASP A 184 -7.39 -19.65 -2.79
CA ASP A 184 -7.78 -20.66 -1.78
C ASP A 184 -9.19 -20.36 -1.24
N LYS A 185 -10.16 -21.16 -1.68
CA LYS A 185 -11.59 -21.03 -1.31
C LYS A 185 -11.91 -21.41 0.14
N LYS A 186 -10.91 -21.73 0.98
CA LYS A 186 -11.08 -22.11 2.39
C LYS A 186 -10.16 -21.37 3.37
N LYS A 187 -9.04 -20.76 2.96
CA LYS A 187 -8.07 -20.13 3.88
C LYS A 187 -7.52 -18.74 3.49
N GLY A 188 -8.27 -17.95 2.73
CA GLY A 188 -7.95 -16.54 2.50
C GLY A 188 -6.81 -16.33 1.48
N ILE A 189 -6.10 -15.20 1.55
CA ILE A 189 -5.09 -14.81 0.55
C ILE A 189 -3.68 -14.93 1.13
N PRO A 190 -2.95 -16.03 0.91
CA PRO A 190 -1.51 -16.07 1.08
C PRO A 190 -0.83 -15.26 -0.05
N ALA A 191 0.22 -14.52 0.30
CA ALA A 191 1.09 -13.85 -0.67
C ALA A 191 2.46 -14.54 -0.69
N VAL A 192 2.93 -14.93 -1.87
CA VAL A 192 4.25 -15.55 -2.06
C VAL A 192 5.04 -14.78 -3.11
N ILE A 193 6.30 -14.53 -2.79
CA ILE A 193 7.29 -13.88 -3.63
C ILE A 193 7.93 -14.93 -4.57
N MET A 194 7.91 -14.68 -5.89
CA MET A 194 8.56 -15.56 -6.85
C MET A 194 9.25 -14.77 -7.98
N LYS A 195 10.58 -14.96 -8.08
CA LYS A 195 11.20 -15.15 -9.39
C LYS A 195 10.85 -16.58 -9.80
N GLU A 196 10.26 -16.77 -10.97
CA GLU A 196 10.31 -18.10 -11.58
C GLU A 196 11.79 -18.44 -11.79
N LYS A 197 12.20 -19.62 -11.33
CA LYS A 197 13.58 -20.09 -11.46
C LYS A 197 13.76 -20.56 -12.90
N ILE A 198 13.99 -19.60 -13.80
CA ILE A 198 14.35 -19.86 -15.21
C ILE A 198 15.47 -20.90 -15.21
N ASP A 199 15.21 -22.05 -15.81
CA ASP A 199 16.24 -23.04 -16.10
C ASP A 199 16.66 -22.83 -17.56
N PRO A 200 17.87 -22.32 -17.83
CA PRO A 200 18.31 -22.07 -19.19
C PRO A 200 18.35 -23.33 -20.07
N ASN A 201 18.14 -24.54 -19.53
CA ASN A 201 18.05 -25.77 -20.30
C ASN A 201 16.62 -26.21 -20.63
N VAL A 202 15.62 -25.68 -19.92
CA VAL A 202 14.20 -25.91 -20.20
C VAL A 202 13.63 -24.74 -20.99
N ASP A 203 13.85 -23.50 -20.54
CA ASP A 203 13.22 -22.31 -21.11
C ASP A 203 13.94 -21.77 -22.35
N TYR A 204 15.24 -22.08 -22.48
CA TYR A 204 16.11 -21.68 -23.60
C TYR A 204 16.93 -22.90 -24.08
N PRO A 205 16.29 -23.98 -24.56
CA PRO A 205 16.98 -25.25 -24.79
C PRO A 205 18.13 -25.14 -25.80
N TYR A 206 17.98 -24.31 -26.85
CA TYR A 206 18.84 -24.30 -28.02
C TYR A 206 20.09 -23.43 -27.88
N GLN A 207 21.21 -23.87 -28.44
CA GLN A 207 22.35 -23.01 -28.80
C GLN A 207 22.28 -22.68 -30.30
N ALA A 208 23.08 -21.73 -30.79
CA ALA A 208 23.09 -21.36 -32.22
C ALA A 208 23.42 -22.54 -33.16
N LYS A 209 24.21 -23.52 -32.70
CA LYS A 209 24.50 -24.77 -33.42
C LYS A 209 23.25 -25.66 -33.60
N ASP A 210 22.35 -25.65 -32.62
CA ASP A 210 21.18 -26.52 -32.56
C ASP A 210 20.08 -25.94 -33.47
N LEU A 211 19.90 -24.61 -33.41
CA LEU A 211 19.09 -23.86 -34.40
C LEU A 211 19.59 -24.09 -35.82
N ALA A 212 20.90 -24.07 -36.06
CA ALA A 212 21.51 -24.34 -37.36
C ALA A 212 21.21 -25.76 -37.88
N LYS A 213 21.28 -26.77 -37.00
CA LYS A 213 20.89 -28.15 -37.32
C LYS A 213 19.39 -28.28 -37.61
N ILE A 214 18.52 -27.64 -36.82
CA ILE A 214 17.06 -27.70 -36.99
C ILE A 214 16.60 -26.97 -38.27
N LEU A 215 17.29 -25.90 -38.66
CA LEU A 215 16.97 -25.09 -39.85
C LEU A 215 17.70 -25.53 -41.13
N ASN A 216 18.56 -26.55 -41.05
CA ASN A 216 19.44 -27.00 -42.12
C ASN A 216 20.27 -25.86 -42.75
N LYS A 217 20.95 -25.07 -41.91
CA LYS A 217 21.82 -23.95 -42.30
C LYS A 217 23.18 -24.05 -41.60
N ASN A 218 24.16 -23.28 -42.07
CA ASN A 218 25.46 -23.15 -41.40
C ASN A 218 25.31 -22.40 -40.06
N GLN A 219 26.06 -22.79 -39.02
CA GLN A 219 26.07 -22.06 -37.73
C GLN A 219 26.49 -20.59 -37.89
N ALA A 220 27.44 -20.27 -38.77
CA ALA A 220 27.85 -18.89 -39.02
C ALA A 220 26.71 -18.05 -39.63
N PHE A 221 25.92 -18.64 -40.53
CA PHE A 221 24.73 -18.03 -41.13
C PHE A 221 23.68 -17.72 -40.05
N ILE A 222 23.41 -18.67 -39.14
CA ILE A 222 22.46 -18.46 -38.03
C ILE A 222 22.96 -17.41 -37.02
N VAL A 223 24.24 -17.41 -36.65
CA VAL A 223 24.80 -16.39 -35.73
C VAL A 223 24.70 -14.99 -36.34
N GLN A 224 25.01 -14.83 -37.63
CA GLN A 224 24.86 -13.55 -38.31
C GLN A 224 23.38 -13.15 -38.46
N LEU A 225 22.50 -14.08 -38.84
CA LEU A 225 21.05 -13.82 -38.97
C LEU A 225 20.40 -13.42 -37.63
N LEU A 226 20.79 -14.06 -36.52
CA LEU A 226 20.36 -13.69 -35.15
C LEU A 226 20.81 -12.29 -34.74
N LYS A 227 22.01 -11.85 -35.19
CA LYS A 227 22.49 -10.47 -34.98
C LYS A 227 21.70 -9.48 -35.83
N VAL A 228 21.58 -9.76 -37.13
CA VAL A 228 20.91 -8.89 -38.12
C VAL A 228 19.43 -8.69 -37.76
N LEU A 229 18.73 -9.73 -37.30
CA LEU A 229 17.34 -9.64 -36.81
C LEU A 229 17.20 -9.13 -35.35
N GLY A 230 18.28 -8.76 -34.66
CA GLY A 230 18.27 -8.30 -33.26
C GLY A 230 18.00 -9.37 -32.19
N LEU A 231 17.61 -10.58 -32.59
CA LEU A 231 17.19 -11.70 -31.72
C LEU A 231 18.29 -12.20 -30.76
N LYS A 232 19.56 -11.83 -30.98
CA LYS A 232 20.68 -12.20 -30.12
C LYS A 232 20.70 -11.48 -28.76
N GLU A 233 20.17 -10.27 -28.70
CA GLU A 233 20.27 -9.38 -27.52
C GLU A 233 18.91 -9.08 -26.88
N ASP A 234 17.82 -9.50 -27.53
CA ASP A 234 16.46 -9.44 -26.99
C ASP A 234 16.20 -10.60 -25.99
N PRO A 235 15.86 -10.33 -24.71
CA PRO A 235 15.57 -11.34 -23.71
C PRO A 235 14.22 -12.07 -23.92
N VAL A 236 13.40 -11.67 -24.89
CA VAL A 236 12.21 -12.44 -25.33
C VAL A 236 12.62 -13.70 -26.12
N PHE A 237 13.81 -13.68 -26.74
CA PHE A 237 14.29 -14.74 -27.64
C PHE A 237 15.57 -15.43 -27.15
N SER A 238 16.37 -14.76 -26.31
CA SER A 238 17.70 -15.20 -25.91
C SER A 238 17.97 -15.16 -24.39
N PHE A 239 18.94 -15.94 -23.92
CA PHE A 239 19.44 -15.93 -22.55
C PHE A 239 20.97 -16.03 -22.53
N GLU A 240 21.64 -15.11 -21.84
CA GLU A 240 23.11 -15.09 -21.74
C GLU A 240 23.60 -15.86 -20.50
N VAL A 241 24.24 -17.01 -20.72
CA VAL A 241 24.99 -17.72 -19.69
C VAL A 241 26.32 -17.02 -19.46
N LYS A 242 26.50 -16.45 -18.26
CA LYS A 242 27.68 -15.67 -17.84
C LYS A 242 28.52 -16.46 -16.83
N ASN A 243 29.85 -16.25 -16.83
CA ASN A 243 30.74 -16.81 -15.83
C ASN A 243 30.70 -16.00 -14.52
N SER A 244 31.45 -16.46 -13.50
CA SER A 244 31.62 -15.74 -12.22
C SER A 244 32.22 -14.34 -12.36
N SER A 245 32.90 -14.03 -13.47
CA SER A 245 33.41 -12.71 -13.84
C SER A 245 32.40 -11.84 -14.62
N GLY A 246 31.16 -12.29 -14.78
CA GLY A 246 30.12 -11.60 -15.56
C GLY A 246 30.27 -11.68 -17.09
N LYS A 247 31.33 -12.31 -17.60
CA LYS A 247 31.58 -12.46 -19.04
C LYS A 247 30.64 -13.51 -19.63
N VAL A 248 29.98 -13.17 -20.74
CA VAL A 248 29.14 -14.09 -21.51
C VAL A 248 30.00 -15.24 -22.04
N ILE A 249 29.62 -16.47 -21.69
CA ILE A 249 30.23 -17.70 -22.20
C ILE A 249 29.45 -18.18 -23.43
N MET A 250 28.12 -18.07 -23.38
CA MET A 250 27.20 -18.67 -24.34
C MET A 250 25.84 -17.97 -24.31
N SER A 251 25.28 -17.69 -25.49
CA SER A 251 23.86 -17.32 -25.65
C SER A 251 23.05 -18.57 -25.97
N LYS A 252 21.93 -18.76 -25.28
CA LYS A 252 20.91 -19.79 -25.56
C LYS A 252 19.62 -19.14 -26.06
N TYR A 253 18.73 -19.93 -26.67
CA TYR A 253 17.54 -19.47 -27.39
C TYR A 253 16.33 -20.39 -27.15
N ASN A 254 15.13 -19.81 -27.26
CA ASN A 254 13.85 -20.49 -27.02
C ASN A 254 13.08 -20.79 -28.33
N ASP A 255 11.93 -21.47 -28.21
CA ASP A 255 11.08 -21.82 -29.36
C ASP A 255 10.61 -20.61 -30.17
N LYS A 256 10.28 -19.49 -29.51
CA LYS A 256 9.87 -18.26 -30.20
C LYS A 256 10.97 -17.75 -31.15
N CYS A 257 12.23 -17.93 -30.78
CA CYS A 257 13.37 -17.60 -31.64
C CYS A 257 13.43 -18.53 -32.86
N LEU A 258 13.24 -19.83 -32.65
CA LEU A 258 13.19 -20.83 -33.72
C LEU A 258 12.01 -20.58 -34.68
N GLU A 259 10.82 -20.27 -34.16
CA GLU A 259 9.64 -19.90 -34.96
C GLU A 259 9.86 -18.63 -35.77
N ARG A 260 10.44 -17.58 -35.16
CA ARG A 260 10.75 -16.32 -35.85
C ARG A 260 11.73 -16.53 -37.00
N LEU A 261 12.76 -17.36 -36.81
CA LEU A 261 13.71 -17.76 -37.85
C LEU A 261 13.06 -18.61 -38.95
N ARG A 262 12.21 -19.59 -38.59
CA ARG A 262 11.45 -20.41 -39.56
C ARG A 262 10.57 -19.53 -40.45
N LYS A 263 9.80 -18.62 -39.85
CA LYS A 263 8.91 -17.71 -40.58
C LYS A 263 9.71 -16.82 -41.53
N PHE A 264 10.77 -16.17 -41.05
CA PHE A 264 11.61 -15.31 -41.88
C PHE A 264 12.27 -16.05 -43.05
N LEU A 265 12.75 -17.28 -42.84
CA LEU A 265 13.36 -18.09 -43.90
C LEU A 265 12.33 -18.69 -44.88
N ALA A 266 11.06 -18.80 -44.50
CA ALA A 266 9.98 -19.12 -45.44
C ALA A 266 9.55 -17.89 -46.28
N GLU A 267 9.58 -16.70 -45.67
CA GLU A 267 9.27 -15.42 -46.34
C GLU A 267 10.40 -14.96 -47.28
N LYS A 268 11.67 -15.17 -46.91
CA LYS A 268 12.86 -14.85 -47.72
C LYS A 268 13.82 -16.06 -47.84
N PRO A 269 13.52 -17.08 -48.66
CA PRO A 269 14.30 -18.34 -48.71
C PRO A 269 15.74 -18.20 -49.22
N LEU A 270 16.02 -17.17 -50.03
CA LEU A 270 17.34 -16.88 -50.59
C LEU A 270 18.17 -15.88 -49.76
N PHE A 271 17.64 -15.39 -48.63
CA PHE A 271 18.25 -14.29 -47.87
C PHE A 271 19.69 -14.57 -47.42
N ASN A 272 20.58 -13.62 -47.70
CA ASN A 272 21.98 -13.64 -47.32
C ASN A 272 22.28 -12.61 -46.21
N PRO A 273 22.48 -13.02 -44.94
CA PRO A 273 22.63 -12.12 -43.80
C PRO A 273 23.99 -11.37 -43.75
N TRP A 274 24.82 -11.49 -44.80
CA TRP A 274 26.05 -10.69 -44.97
C TRP A 274 25.90 -9.58 -46.02
N HIS A 275 24.87 -9.60 -46.86
CA HIS A 275 24.73 -8.70 -48.02
C HIS A 275 23.31 -8.12 -48.20
N ASP A 276 22.28 -8.80 -47.72
CA ASP A 276 20.89 -8.41 -47.94
C ASP A 276 20.35 -7.57 -46.77
N GLU A 277 19.56 -6.54 -47.08
CA GLU A 277 18.86 -5.71 -46.09
C GLU A 277 17.49 -6.32 -45.69
N ILE A 278 17.01 -5.99 -44.48
CA ILE A 278 15.77 -6.55 -43.89
C ILE A 278 14.53 -5.86 -44.44
#